data_AF-A0A7W7GSY9-F1
#
_entry.id   AF-A0A7W7GSY9-F1
#
_cell.length_a   1.000
_cell.length_b   1.000
_cell.length_c   1.000
_cell.angle_alpha   90.00
_cell.angle_beta   90.00
_cell.angle_gamma   90.00
#
_symmetry.space_group_name_H-M   'P 1'
#
loop_
_entity.id
_entity.type
_entity.pdbx_description
1 polymer ?
#
loop_
_entity_poly.entity_id
_entity_poly.type
_entity_poly.pdbx_seq_one_letter_code
_entity_poly.pdbx_strand_id
1 'polypeptide(L)'
;MADVSPTGSPDPVHHPSSPPEPASAPPAPQFPPVPQSAPPAGQFAPAPQSAPAGQFAPAPQSWPADGVAPAYAPVNVTAEAVSADAVPPFPVEAVQTVAPVPGRRAGWRRWLPITLVILLIAGAAVGMLIFLGYNIGLAGLAIGLTAAVLPVPLLASAFAWLDRYEPEPVKYLIFCFAWGAAVATAAALAVNTGAAWLFDQIGLPDALVAVLVAPFIEETMKALGPLLLFWKRRAEWSGITDGIVYCGLSALGFAMVENVLYLGGHGYAAGAQEYGPATGLTNVFAIFIVRILFTGFAHPLFTSMTGIGLGIAARSADRNVRWLAPIGGLLLAMILHGTFNLLPTLSAATGESLIMLYGYLGFMVPFFFAVVGFAIALRSWEGRLAERVLHHYVRTGWFAPPEVAALGSLGRRHSARQWAKRVAGPPGGKAMRNFQFAATRLALIRDGMQRGLAGDPVEMTKAAAEERELLGAVTGYRAVFAGRDPQTPPAWWDGHSYRITFPDGVVRTVAPPAEPVMPVPVRLPPPMPVYPAGYGPYSPYGPPPGYGPPPGYGQPPGYGPPPFAPMPPGQQPYK
;
A
#
# COMPACT_ATOMS: atom_id res chain seq x y z
N MET A 1 -42.73 -31.68 63.89
CA MET A 1 -43.99 -31.46 64.62
C MET A 1 -44.49 -30.07 64.21
N ALA A 2 -45.67 -29.88 63.63
CA ALA A 2 -46.73 -30.83 63.31
C ALA A 2 -47.19 -30.70 61.84
N ASP A 3 -48.02 -31.64 61.40
CA ASP A 3 -48.50 -31.86 60.03
C ASP A 3 -50.04 -31.94 60.04
N VAL A 4 -50.72 -31.27 59.11
CA VAL A 4 -52.14 -31.49 58.77
C VAL A 4 -52.41 -31.11 57.31
N SER A 5 -52.74 -32.09 56.47
CA SER A 5 -53.51 -31.91 55.22
C SER A 5 -54.99 -32.24 55.46
N PRO A 6 -55.94 -31.86 54.57
CA PRO A 6 -56.55 -32.91 53.74
C PRO A 6 -57.11 -32.52 52.34
N THR A 7 -56.78 -33.36 51.34
CA THR A 7 -57.63 -33.95 50.26
C THR A 7 -58.82 -33.23 49.59
N GLY A 8 -58.91 -33.33 48.24
CA GLY A 8 -60.19 -33.31 47.49
C GLY A 8 -60.11 -33.11 45.96
N SER A 9 -60.21 -34.19 45.17
CA SER A 9 -60.39 -34.21 43.69
C SER A 9 -61.81 -34.76 43.35
N PRO A 10 -62.38 -34.74 42.11
CA PRO A 10 -61.77 -35.20 40.83
C PRO A 10 -62.17 -34.49 39.50
N ASP A 11 -61.53 -34.89 38.38
CA ASP A 11 -61.89 -34.57 36.98
C ASP A 11 -63.14 -35.32 36.47
N PRO A 12 -63.65 -34.99 35.25
CA PRO A 12 -63.40 -35.93 34.15
C PRO A 12 -63.18 -35.33 32.73
N VAL A 13 -62.10 -35.79 32.10
CA VAL A 13 -61.93 -36.25 30.69
C VAL A 13 -62.87 -35.73 29.58
N HIS A 14 -62.28 -35.12 28.53
CA HIS A 14 -62.66 -35.39 27.13
C HIS A 14 -61.48 -35.16 26.14
N HIS A 15 -61.27 -36.13 25.25
CA HIS A 15 -60.45 -36.09 24.02
C HIS A 15 -61.35 -36.62 22.87
N PRO A 16 -60.97 -36.51 21.57
CA PRO A 16 -60.11 -35.53 20.90
C PRO A 16 -60.84 -34.85 19.70
N SER A 17 -60.24 -33.80 19.12
CA SER A 17 -60.66 -33.25 17.81
C SER A 17 -59.45 -32.92 16.93
N SER A 18 -59.29 -33.65 15.83
CA SER A 18 -58.29 -33.37 14.78
C SER A 18 -58.94 -32.56 13.63
N PRO A 19 -58.16 -32.03 12.66
CA PRO A 19 -57.63 -30.67 12.72
C PRO A 19 -58.30 -29.71 11.70
N PRO A 20 -58.24 -28.39 11.90
CA PRO A 20 -58.40 -27.42 10.81
C PRO A 20 -57.16 -27.39 9.91
N GLU A 21 -57.36 -27.09 8.64
CA GLU A 21 -56.33 -26.99 7.60
C GLU A 21 -55.23 -25.94 7.88
N PRO A 22 -54.04 -26.06 7.26
CA PRO A 22 -53.03 -25.01 7.32
C PRO A 22 -53.57 -23.69 6.77
N ALA A 23 -53.50 -22.64 7.57
CA ALA A 23 -53.83 -21.29 7.14
C ALA A 23 -53.02 -20.94 5.89
N SER A 24 -53.74 -20.59 4.82
CA SER A 24 -53.16 -20.19 3.55
C SER A 24 -52.20 -19.03 3.73
N ALA A 25 -51.01 -19.14 3.13
CA ALA A 25 -50.04 -18.05 3.12
C ALA A 25 -50.70 -16.78 2.54
N PRO A 26 -50.45 -15.59 3.11
CA PRO A 26 -50.93 -14.35 2.50
C PRO A 26 -50.37 -14.24 1.08
N PRO A 27 -51.16 -13.78 0.10
CA PRO A 27 -50.69 -13.64 -1.27
C PRO A 27 -49.48 -12.70 -1.28
N ALA A 28 -48.41 -13.12 -1.94
CA ALA A 28 -47.25 -12.27 -2.18
C ALA A 28 -47.72 -10.96 -2.86
N PRO A 29 -47.14 -9.79 -2.51
CA PRO A 29 -47.52 -8.54 -3.14
C PRO A 29 -47.30 -8.65 -4.65
N GLN A 30 -48.41 -8.60 -5.40
CA GLN A 30 -48.38 -8.50 -6.85
C GLN A 30 -47.84 -7.12 -7.21
N PHE A 31 -46.52 -7.04 -7.41
CA PHE A 31 -45.93 -5.86 -8.03
C PHE A 31 -46.56 -5.71 -9.43
N PRO A 32 -47.07 -4.52 -9.80
CA PRO A 32 -47.47 -4.27 -11.17
C PRO A 32 -46.25 -4.48 -12.09
N PRO A 33 -46.44 -4.94 -13.34
CA PRO A 33 -45.33 -5.12 -14.25
C PRO A 33 -44.57 -3.81 -14.41
N VAL A 34 -43.27 -3.83 -14.11
CA VAL A 34 -42.38 -2.68 -14.29
C VAL A 34 -42.47 -2.27 -15.77
N PRO A 35 -42.90 -1.05 -16.11
CA PRO A 35 -42.85 -0.59 -17.49
C PRO A 35 -41.37 -0.56 -17.89
N GLN A 36 -41.02 -1.29 -18.95
CA GLN A 36 -39.69 -1.23 -19.56
C GLN A 36 -39.52 0.16 -20.17
N SER A 37 -38.95 1.09 -19.40
CA SER A 37 -38.48 2.37 -19.91
C SER A 37 -37.28 2.14 -20.82
N ALA A 38 -37.58 1.95 -22.11
CA ALA A 38 -36.57 2.10 -23.15
C ALA A 38 -35.88 3.47 -23.00
N PRO A 39 -34.56 3.58 -23.25
CA PRO A 39 -33.91 4.87 -23.27
C PRO A 39 -34.56 5.75 -24.35
N PRO A 40 -34.71 7.07 -24.11
CA PRO A 40 -35.32 7.96 -25.09
C PRO A 40 -34.52 7.94 -26.38
N ALA A 41 -35.20 7.64 -27.49
CA ALA A 41 -34.62 7.77 -28.82
C ALA A 41 -34.30 9.25 -29.08
N GLY A 42 -33.03 9.62 -28.90
CA GLY A 42 -32.54 10.95 -29.24
C GLY A 42 -32.80 11.22 -30.72
N GLN A 43 -33.66 12.19 -31.00
CA GLN A 43 -33.95 12.62 -32.37
C GLN A 43 -32.65 13.12 -33.01
N PHE A 44 -32.31 12.57 -34.17
CA PHE A 44 -31.18 13.03 -34.96
C PHE A 44 -31.40 14.48 -35.39
N ALA A 45 -30.59 15.40 -34.87
CA ALA A 45 -30.37 16.67 -35.54
C ALA A 45 -29.56 16.40 -36.83
N PRO A 46 -29.96 16.94 -37.99
CA PRO A 46 -29.22 16.73 -39.23
C PRO A 46 -27.87 17.45 -39.18
N ALA A 47 -26.88 16.90 -39.89
CA ALA A 47 -25.58 17.55 -40.06
C ALA A 47 -25.75 18.94 -40.72
N PRO A 48 -24.95 19.95 -40.34
CA PRO A 48 -24.92 21.21 -41.08
C PRO A 48 -24.40 20.95 -42.48
N GLN A 49 -25.24 21.25 -43.47
CA GLN A 49 -24.89 21.14 -44.88
C GLN A 49 -23.81 22.17 -45.25
N SER A 50 -22.94 21.78 -46.18
CA SER A 50 -21.94 22.64 -46.80
C SER A 50 -22.57 23.87 -47.48
N ALA A 51 -22.10 25.06 -47.13
CA ALA A 51 -22.36 26.32 -47.85
C ALA A 51 -21.10 26.75 -48.64
N PRO A 52 -21.24 27.54 -49.72
CA PRO A 52 -20.31 27.49 -50.85
C PRO A 52 -19.04 28.35 -50.71
N ALA A 53 -18.07 28.07 -51.58
CA ALA A 53 -16.83 28.82 -51.69
C ALA A 53 -17.06 30.29 -52.09
N GLY A 54 -16.52 31.21 -51.28
CA GLY A 54 -16.54 32.66 -51.51
C GLY A 54 -15.18 33.27 -51.23
N GLN A 55 -14.42 33.47 -52.32
CA GLN A 55 -13.28 34.39 -52.51
C GLN A 55 -12.81 35.19 -51.28
N PHE A 56 -11.54 35.01 -50.88
CA PHE A 56 -10.55 36.10 -50.72
C PHE A 56 -9.15 35.49 -50.53
N ALA A 57 -8.25 35.77 -51.46
CA ALA A 57 -6.84 35.38 -51.39
C ALA A 57 -5.95 36.63 -51.50
N PRO A 58 -4.88 36.76 -50.69
CA PRO A 58 -3.71 37.55 -51.05
C PRO A 58 -2.69 36.67 -51.82
N ALA A 59 -1.98 37.29 -52.75
CA ALA A 59 -1.17 36.60 -53.77
C ALA A 59 0.18 36.04 -53.24
N PRO A 60 0.74 34.99 -53.88
CA PRO A 60 2.10 34.52 -53.60
C PRO A 60 3.14 35.49 -54.19
N GLN A 61 4.21 35.77 -53.43
CA GLN A 61 5.39 36.47 -53.95
C GLN A 61 6.19 35.56 -54.89
N SER A 62 6.49 36.07 -56.08
CA SER A 62 7.32 35.40 -57.08
C SER A 62 8.80 35.55 -56.78
N TRP A 63 9.56 34.47 -57.00
CA TRP A 63 11.01 34.50 -57.19
C TRP A 63 11.32 34.15 -58.65
N PRO A 64 12.27 34.83 -59.32
CA PRO A 64 12.56 34.59 -60.72
C PRO A 64 13.32 33.28 -60.91
N ALA A 65 13.04 32.59 -62.02
CA ALA A 65 13.76 31.40 -62.43
C ALA A 65 14.83 31.79 -63.45
N ASP A 66 16.11 31.59 -63.09
CA ASP A 66 17.24 31.67 -64.02
C ASP A 66 18.26 30.56 -63.74
N GLY A 67 18.61 29.82 -64.79
CA GLY A 67 19.99 29.34 -64.98
C GLY A 67 20.40 27.97 -64.44
N VAL A 68 20.47 27.01 -65.38
CA VAL A 68 21.47 25.92 -65.45
C VAL A 68 21.37 24.76 -64.43
N ALA A 69 20.85 23.62 -64.92
CA ALA A 69 21.03 22.31 -64.29
C ALA A 69 22.29 21.60 -64.86
N PRO A 70 23.13 20.97 -64.01
CA PRO A 70 24.09 19.96 -64.48
C PRO A 70 23.39 18.60 -64.61
N ALA A 71 23.64 17.91 -65.72
CA ALA A 71 23.04 16.61 -66.00
C ALA A 71 23.58 15.50 -65.08
N TYR A 72 22.67 14.71 -64.49
CA TYR A 72 22.99 13.41 -63.92
C TYR A 72 22.49 12.31 -64.86
N ALA A 73 23.39 11.38 -65.21
CA ALA A 73 23.06 10.23 -66.04
C ALA A 73 22.11 9.26 -65.30
N PRO A 74 21.19 8.58 -66.01
CA PRO A 74 20.32 7.59 -65.38
C PRO A 74 21.14 6.37 -64.94
N VAL A 75 21.24 6.17 -63.62
CA VAL A 75 21.71 4.90 -63.06
C VAL A 75 20.58 3.89 -63.21
N ASN A 76 20.76 2.92 -64.10
CA ASN A 76 19.87 1.76 -64.20
C ASN A 76 20.00 0.91 -62.93
N VAL A 77 19.14 1.18 -61.94
CA VAL A 77 18.91 0.25 -60.84
C VAL A 77 17.99 -0.85 -61.37
N THR A 78 18.58 -1.98 -61.75
CA THR A 78 17.83 -3.22 -61.98
C THR A 78 17.01 -3.54 -60.75
N ALA A 79 15.74 -3.88 -60.93
CA ALA A 79 14.85 -4.28 -59.85
C ALA A 79 15.31 -5.63 -59.26
N GLU A 80 16.23 -5.57 -58.30
CA GLU A 80 16.57 -6.71 -57.47
C GLU A 80 15.37 -7.01 -56.58
N ALA A 81 14.85 -8.24 -56.65
CA ALA A 81 13.65 -8.62 -55.94
C ALA A 81 13.87 -8.45 -54.44
N VAL A 82 13.00 -7.71 -53.77
CA VAL A 82 13.02 -7.55 -52.31
C VAL A 82 12.84 -8.94 -51.69
N SER A 83 13.95 -9.56 -51.30
CA SER A 83 13.94 -10.77 -50.48
C SER A 83 13.18 -10.47 -49.20
N ALA A 84 12.28 -11.37 -48.81
CA ALA A 84 11.61 -11.26 -47.52
C ALA A 84 12.67 -11.34 -46.41
N ASP A 85 13.06 -10.18 -45.87
CA ASP A 85 14.01 -10.09 -44.77
C ASP A 85 13.50 -10.96 -43.62
N ALA A 86 14.28 -11.98 -43.28
CA ALA A 86 13.93 -12.90 -42.22
C ALA A 86 13.80 -12.10 -40.92
N VAL A 87 12.64 -12.25 -40.26
CA VAL A 87 12.43 -11.75 -38.89
C VAL A 87 13.64 -12.18 -38.07
N PRO A 88 14.46 -11.25 -37.53
CA PRO A 88 15.65 -11.64 -36.80
C PRO A 88 15.22 -12.55 -35.66
N PRO A 89 15.82 -13.76 -35.52
CA PRO A 89 15.49 -14.62 -34.41
C PRO A 89 15.72 -13.83 -33.12
N PHE A 90 14.79 -13.98 -32.17
CA PHE A 90 14.99 -13.40 -30.84
C PHE A 90 16.40 -13.74 -30.37
N PRO A 91 17.20 -12.76 -29.94
CA PRO A 91 18.42 -13.07 -29.23
C PRO A 91 17.98 -13.83 -27.99
N VAL A 92 18.16 -15.16 -28.02
CA VAL A 92 18.14 -15.99 -26.83
C VAL A 92 19.44 -15.71 -26.11
N GLU A 93 19.58 -14.48 -25.62
CA GLU A 93 20.51 -14.20 -24.54
C GLU A 93 20.11 -15.16 -23.43
N ALA A 94 20.92 -16.20 -23.26
CA ALA A 94 20.86 -17.04 -22.09
C ALA A 94 20.85 -16.08 -20.91
N VAL A 95 19.74 -16.08 -20.16
CA VAL A 95 19.52 -15.19 -19.02
C VAL A 95 20.81 -15.23 -18.22
N GLN A 96 21.60 -14.15 -18.28
CA GLN A 96 22.82 -14.10 -17.51
C GLN A 96 22.35 -14.16 -16.07
N THR A 97 22.56 -15.32 -15.46
CA THR A 97 22.32 -15.52 -14.05
C THR A 97 23.27 -14.57 -13.36
N VAL A 98 22.75 -13.38 -13.01
CA VAL A 98 23.50 -12.31 -12.36
C VAL A 98 24.26 -12.99 -11.23
N ALA A 99 25.59 -13.07 -11.39
CA ALA A 99 26.42 -13.80 -10.45
C ALA A 99 26.07 -13.25 -9.05
N PRO A 100 25.67 -14.11 -8.10
CA PRO A 100 25.06 -13.64 -6.87
C PRO A 100 26.04 -12.67 -6.21
N VAL A 101 25.66 -11.38 -6.18
CA VAL A 101 26.49 -10.30 -5.64
C VAL A 101 27.01 -10.79 -4.30
N PRO A 102 28.34 -10.97 -4.13
CA PRO A 102 28.88 -11.77 -3.04
C PRO A 102 28.34 -11.23 -1.74
N GLY A 103 27.40 -11.97 -1.14
CA GLY A 103 26.53 -11.43 -0.12
C GLY A 103 27.39 -10.93 1.02
N ARG A 104 27.41 -9.60 1.25
CA ARG A 104 28.24 -8.95 2.29
C ARG A 104 28.10 -9.77 3.56
N ARG A 105 29.14 -10.57 3.89
CA ARG A 105 29.05 -11.64 4.91
C ARG A 105 28.41 -11.05 6.15
N ALA A 106 27.16 -11.43 6.40
CA ALA A 106 26.33 -10.80 7.40
C ALA A 106 26.80 -11.28 8.77
N GLY A 107 27.88 -10.68 9.27
CA GLY A 107 28.49 -11.05 10.53
C GLY A 107 27.45 -11.10 11.64
N TRP A 108 27.60 -12.07 12.54
CA TRP A 108 26.70 -12.37 13.66
C TRP A 108 26.17 -11.13 14.41
N ARG A 109 26.96 -10.05 14.48
CA ARG A 109 26.58 -8.72 14.99
C ARG A 109 25.29 -8.13 14.40
N ARG A 110 24.89 -8.49 13.17
CA ARG A 110 23.61 -8.08 12.56
C ARG A 110 22.40 -8.81 13.13
N TRP A 111 22.58 -10.00 13.69
CA TRP A 111 21.52 -10.79 14.30
C TRP A 111 21.27 -10.37 15.75
N LEU A 112 22.31 -9.97 16.49
CA LEU A 112 22.20 -9.48 17.88
C LEU A 112 21.01 -8.55 18.17
N PRO A 113 20.78 -7.43 17.45
CA PRO A 113 19.64 -6.56 17.74
C PRO A 113 18.29 -7.21 17.45
N ILE A 114 18.22 -8.11 16.46
CA ILE A 114 16.99 -8.85 16.12
C ILE A 114 16.70 -9.86 17.22
N THR A 115 17.70 -10.63 17.64
CA THR A 115 17.61 -11.57 18.76
C THR A 115 17.21 -10.86 20.05
N LEU A 116 17.80 -9.70 20.36
CA LEU A 116 17.44 -8.91 21.53
C LEU A 116 15.97 -8.44 21.52
N VAL A 117 15.47 -7.95 20.38
CA VAL A 117 14.06 -7.56 20.22
C VAL A 117 13.12 -8.77 20.36
N ILE A 118 13.49 -9.92 19.79
CA ILE A 118 12.70 -11.17 19.95
C ILE A 118 12.68 -11.61 21.42
N LEU A 119 13.83 -11.59 22.11
CA LEU A 119 13.91 -11.92 23.53
C LEU A 119 13.13 -10.95 24.42
N LEU A 120 13.13 -9.65 24.10
CA LEU A 120 12.32 -8.65 24.78
C LEU A 120 10.81 -8.94 24.62
N ILE A 121 10.35 -9.18 23.39
CA ILE A 121 8.94 -9.51 23.11
C ILE A 121 8.55 -10.83 23.81
N ALA A 122 9.39 -11.87 23.72
CA ALA A 122 9.13 -13.15 24.36
C ALA A 122 9.11 -13.05 25.89
N GLY A 123 10.07 -12.33 26.48
CA GLY A 123 10.14 -12.10 27.92
C GLY A 123 8.94 -11.30 28.44
N ALA A 124 8.54 -10.24 27.73
CA ALA A 124 7.35 -9.47 28.06
C ALA A 124 6.07 -10.30 27.92
N ALA A 125 5.94 -11.13 26.88
CA ALA A 125 4.79 -12.01 26.69
C ALA A 125 4.67 -13.06 27.81
N VAL A 126 5.78 -13.72 28.17
CA VAL A 126 5.83 -14.68 29.27
C VAL A 126 5.54 -14.00 30.61
N GLY A 127 6.15 -12.84 30.86
CA GLY A 127 5.88 -12.03 32.06
C GLY A 127 4.40 -11.64 32.19
N MET A 128 3.76 -11.24 31.09
CA MET A 128 2.33 -10.94 31.05
C MET A 128 1.47 -12.17 31.29
N LEU A 129 1.75 -13.30 30.65
CA LEU A 129 0.99 -14.55 30.89
C LEU A 129 1.08 -15.00 32.35
N ILE A 130 2.26 -14.87 32.96
CA ILE A 130 2.48 -15.13 34.39
C ILE A 130 1.69 -14.14 35.25
N PHE A 131 1.80 -12.83 34.99
CA PHE A 131 1.07 -11.80 35.72
C PHE A 131 -0.45 -12.02 35.66
N LEU A 132 -1.02 -12.21 34.47
CA LEU A 132 -2.45 -12.48 34.32
C LEU A 132 -2.84 -13.79 35.01
N GLY A 133 -2.06 -14.86 34.84
CA GLY A 133 -2.34 -16.15 35.48
C GLY A 133 -2.40 -16.07 37.02
N TYR A 134 -1.57 -15.23 37.64
CA TYR A 134 -1.63 -14.96 39.08
C TYR A 134 -2.81 -14.05 39.49
N ASN A 135 -3.13 -13.01 38.71
CA ASN A 135 -4.13 -12.01 39.11
C ASN A 135 -5.58 -12.40 38.80
N ILE A 136 -5.84 -13.11 37.69
CA ILE A 136 -7.20 -13.51 37.27
C ILE A 136 -7.42 -15.03 37.29
N GLY A 137 -6.41 -15.79 37.76
CA GLY A 137 -6.45 -17.25 37.84
C GLY A 137 -6.35 -17.95 36.48
N LEU A 138 -6.00 -19.24 36.49
CA LEU A 138 -5.82 -20.03 35.26
C LEU A 138 -7.10 -20.16 34.42
N ALA A 139 -8.26 -20.30 35.07
CA ALA A 139 -9.55 -20.39 34.38
C ALA A 139 -9.96 -19.06 33.73
N GLY A 140 -9.80 -17.93 34.45
CA GLY A 140 -10.03 -16.59 33.92
C GLY A 140 -9.09 -16.28 32.76
N LEU A 141 -7.79 -16.58 32.90
CA LEU A 141 -6.81 -16.45 31.82
C LEU A 141 -7.18 -17.29 30.58
N ALA A 142 -7.54 -18.56 30.74
CA ALA A 142 -7.88 -19.44 29.62
C ALA A 142 -9.14 -18.96 28.87
N ILE A 143 -10.20 -18.58 29.60
CA ILE A 143 -11.46 -18.09 29.01
C ILE A 143 -11.25 -16.72 28.37
N GLY A 144 -10.60 -15.79 29.06
CA GLY A 144 -10.28 -14.45 28.57
C GLY A 144 -9.41 -14.49 27.31
N LEU A 145 -8.37 -15.33 27.29
CA LEU A 145 -7.49 -15.49 26.13
C LEU A 145 -8.23 -16.10 24.93
N THR A 146 -9.02 -17.16 25.17
CA THR A 146 -9.82 -17.79 24.12
C THR A 146 -10.77 -16.77 23.49
N ALA A 147 -11.51 -16.02 24.30
CA ALA A 147 -12.46 -15.02 23.83
C ALA A 147 -11.78 -13.83 23.13
N ALA A 148 -10.68 -13.31 23.68
CA ALA A 148 -9.97 -12.16 23.12
C ALA A 148 -9.27 -12.46 21.78
N VAL A 149 -8.91 -13.71 21.50
CA VAL A 149 -8.28 -14.12 20.22
C VAL A 149 -9.30 -14.20 19.07
N LEU A 150 -10.57 -14.52 19.34
CA LEU A 150 -11.62 -14.67 18.30
C LEU A 150 -11.71 -13.52 17.27
N PRO A 151 -11.72 -12.23 17.65
CA PRO A 151 -11.79 -11.12 16.69
C PRO A 151 -10.47 -10.83 15.95
N VAL A 152 -9.32 -11.30 16.45
CA VAL A 152 -8.00 -10.91 15.91
C VAL A 152 -7.83 -11.31 14.43
N PRO A 153 -8.17 -12.54 13.97
CA PRO A 153 -8.09 -12.90 12.56
C PRO A 153 -8.96 -12.01 11.65
N LEU A 154 -10.14 -11.59 12.11
CA LEU A 154 -11.03 -10.72 11.35
C LEU A 154 -10.43 -9.31 11.17
N LEU A 155 -9.99 -8.69 12.26
CA LEU A 155 -9.41 -7.35 12.24
C LEU A 155 -8.06 -7.32 11.52
N ALA A 156 -7.20 -8.33 11.73
CA ALA A 156 -5.95 -8.47 10.98
C ALA A 156 -6.20 -8.68 9.47
N SER A 157 -7.26 -9.41 9.10
CA SER A 157 -7.67 -9.55 7.70
C SER A 157 -8.19 -8.24 7.09
N ALA A 158 -8.83 -7.37 7.88
CA ALA A 158 -9.24 -6.04 7.44
C ALA A 158 -8.03 -5.15 7.13
N PHE A 159 -6.99 -5.17 7.96
CA PHE A 159 -5.72 -4.49 7.66
C PHE A 159 -5.01 -5.06 6.43
N ALA A 160 -4.91 -6.39 6.31
CA ALA A 160 -4.32 -7.04 5.12
C ALA A 160 -5.16 -6.84 3.84
N TRP A 161 -6.45 -6.50 3.96
CA TRP A 161 -7.31 -6.08 2.87
C TRP A 161 -7.09 -4.60 2.51
N LEU A 162 -6.90 -3.73 3.51
CA LEU A 162 -6.57 -2.32 3.31
C LEU A 162 -5.27 -2.18 2.51
N ASP A 163 -4.28 -3.00 2.85
CA ASP A 163 -2.94 -3.06 2.26
C ASP A 163 -2.84 -3.80 0.90
N ARG A 164 -3.96 -4.26 0.34
CA ARG A 164 -3.96 -5.24 -0.76
C ARG A 164 -3.35 -4.78 -2.10
N TYR A 165 -2.95 -3.51 -2.24
CA TYR A 165 -2.30 -3.00 -3.46
C TYR A 165 -0.78 -3.21 -3.47
N GLU A 166 -0.13 -3.13 -2.30
CA GLU A 166 1.30 -3.37 -2.10
C GLU A 166 1.49 -4.17 -0.78
N PRO A 167 1.26 -5.49 -0.79
CA PRO A 167 1.21 -6.25 0.47
C PRO A 167 2.53 -6.26 1.23
N GLU A 168 2.51 -5.76 2.46
CA GLU A 168 3.68 -5.63 3.31
C GLU A 168 4.26 -6.99 3.76
N PRO A 169 5.58 -7.08 4.02
CA PRO A 169 6.20 -8.31 4.51
C PRO A 169 5.61 -8.75 5.85
N VAL A 170 4.97 -9.92 5.87
CA VAL A 170 4.29 -10.53 7.05
C VAL A 170 5.12 -10.48 8.35
N LYS A 171 6.45 -10.59 8.26
CA LYS A 171 7.39 -10.42 9.39
C LYS A 171 7.23 -9.09 10.15
N TYR A 172 6.91 -7.99 9.46
CA TYR A 172 6.73 -6.67 10.05
C TYR A 172 5.34 -6.52 10.65
N LEU A 173 4.32 -7.10 10.01
CA LEU A 173 2.96 -7.20 10.54
C LEU A 173 2.93 -7.99 11.87
N ILE A 174 3.61 -9.15 11.91
CA ILE A 174 3.80 -9.95 13.12
C ILE A 174 4.58 -9.17 14.17
N PHE A 175 5.66 -8.47 13.80
CA PHE A 175 6.44 -7.66 14.73
C PHE A 175 5.61 -6.56 15.38
N CYS A 176 4.84 -5.78 14.60
CA CYS A 176 3.99 -4.72 15.14
C CYS A 176 2.92 -5.29 16.08
N PHE A 177 2.22 -6.35 15.67
CA PHE A 177 1.23 -7.03 16.51
C PHE A 177 1.84 -7.57 17.82
N ALA A 178 2.98 -8.27 17.74
CA ALA A 178 3.63 -8.85 18.91
C ALA A 178 4.24 -7.79 19.83
N TRP A 179 4.74 -6.67 19.28
CA TRP A 179 5.16 -5.51 20.06
C TRP A 179 4.00 -4.95 20.89
N GLY A 180 2.86 -4.71 20.22
CA GLY A 180 1.63 -4.25 20.86
C GLY A 180 1.13 -5.19 21.95
N ALA A 181 1.04 -6.48 21.64
CA ALA A 181 0.52 -7.51 22.54
C ALA A 181 1.42 -7.80 23.75
N ALA A 182 2.75 -7.63 23.63
CA ALA A 182 3.68 -8.00 24.70
C ALA A 182 4.36 -6.80 25.36
N VAL A 183 5.08 -5.99 24.58
CA VAL A 183 5.94 -4.92 25.12
C VAL A 183 5.10 -3.72 25.52
N ALA A 184 4.17 -3.30 24.66
CA ALA A 184 3.36 -2.11 24.92
C ALA A 184 2.37 -2.31 26.07
N THR A 185 1.74 -3.48 26.14
CA THR A 185 0.82 -3.88 27.23
C THR A 185 1.55 -4.02 28.56
N ALA A 186 2.70 -4.69 28.61
CA ALA A 186 3.47 -4.84 29.84
C ALA A 186 3.97 -3.49 30.39
N ALA A 187 4.47 -2.63 29.50
CA ALA A 187 4.93 -1.29 29.88
C ALA A 187 3.76 -0.41 30.36
N ALA A 188 2.65 -0.38 29.62
CA ALA A 188 1.46 0.38 30.00
C ALA A 188 0.87 -0.08 31.33
N LEU A 189 0.70 -1.39 31.52
CA LEU A 189 0.17 -1.96 32.77
C LEU A 189 1.04 -1.57 33.97
N ALA A 190 2.36 -1.75 33.88
CA ALA A 190 3.27 -1.42 34.96
C ALA A 190 3.23 0.08 35.32
N VAL A 191 3.21 0.97 34.32
CA VAL A 191 3.18 2.42 34.57
C VAL A 191 1.79 2.89 35.05
N ASN A 192 0.70 2.38 34.46
CA ASN A 192 -0.66 2.75 34.84
C ASN A 192 -0.97 2.31 36.29
N THR A 193 -0.59 1.09 36.69
CA THR A 193 -0.74 0.62 38.07
C THR A 193 0.14 1.43 39.05
N GLY A 194 1.39 1.73 38.69
CA GLY A 194 2.26 2.58 39.51
C GLY A 194 1.77 4.02 39.64
N ALA A 195 1.17 4.57 38.59
CA ALA A 195 0.58 5.91 38.58
C ALA A 195 -0.70 5.98 39.42
N ALA A 196 -1.60 5.00 39.31
CA ALA A 196 -2.79 4.88 40.15
C ALA A 196 -2.41 4.82 41.64
N TRP A 197 -1.48 3.94 42.01
CA TRP A 197 -0.96 3.86 43.38
C TRP A 197 -0.38 5.20 43.86
N LEU A 198 0.44 5.88 43.04
CA LEU A 198 1.01 7.17 43.42
C LEU A 198 -0.06 8.25 43.59
N PHE A 199 -1.09 8.27 42.73
CA PHE A 199 -2.16 9.27 42.74
C PHE A 199 -3.05 9.12 43.97
N ASP A 200 -3.41 7.89 44.34
CA ASP A 200 -4.08 7.56 45.61
C ASP A 200 -3.32 8.12 46.83
N GLN A 201 -1.99 7.87 46.90
CA GLN A 201 -1.15 8.34 48.00
C GLN A 201 -1.05 9.88 48.12
N ILE A 202 -1.34 10.63 47.06
CA ILE A 202 -1.36 12.12 47.06
C ILE A 202 -2.78 12.70 46.97
N GLY A 203 -3.82 11.86 47.12
CA GLY A 203 -5.22 12.29 47.12
C GLY A 203 -5.78 12.75 45.77
N LEU A 204 -5.18 12.31 44.65
CA LEU A 204 -5.69 12.58 43.31
C LEU A 204 -6.63 11.46 42.83
N PRO A 205 -7.73 11.77 42.10
CA PRO A 205 -8.64 10.75 41.61
C PRO A 205 -8.03 9.83 40.53
N ASP A 206 -8.31 8.53 40.61
CA ASP A 206 -7.99 7.52 39.56
C ASP A 206 -8.51 7.91 38.17
N ALA A 207 -9.61 8.68 38.12
CA ALA A 207 -10.15 9.28 36.91
C ALA A 207 -9.08 10.05 36.09
N LEU A 208 -8.15 10.74 36.75
CA LEU A 208 -7.06 11.44 36.07
C LEU A 208 -6.04 10.48 35.44
N VAL A 209 -5.80 9.34 36.08
CA VAL A 209 -4.93 8.28 35.53
C VAL A 209 -5.59 7.65 34.31
N ALA A 210 -6.88 7.30 34.40
CA ALA A 210 -7.64 6.70 33.30
C ALA A 210 -7.81 7.62 32.08
N VAL A 211 -7.98 8.93 32.28
CA VAL A 211 -8.27 9.90 31.20
C VAL A 211 -7.02 10.56 30.62
N LEU A 212 -5.93 10.71 31.40
CA LEU A 212 -4.73 11.43 30.95
C LEU A 212 -3.49 10.54 30.88
N VAL A 213 -3.16 9.84 31.97
CA VAL A 213 -1.89 9.09 32.08
C VAL A 213 -1.93 7.84 31.19
N ALA A 214 -2.99 7.04 31.27
CA ALA A 214 -3.13 5.81 30.51
C ALA A 214 -3.10 6.06 28.99
N PRO A 215 -3.91 6.96 28.40
CA PRO A 215 -3.81 7.30 26.98
C PRO A 215 -2.43 7.80 26.55
N PHE A 216 -1.77 8.62 27.37
CA PHE A 216 -0.42 9.10 27.06
C PHE A 216 0.60 7.96 26.99
N ILE A 217 0.66 7.12 28.01
CA ILE A 217 1.61 6.00 28.06
C ILE A 217 1.27 4.97 26.99
N GLU A 218 0.01 4.57 26.88
CA GLU A 218 -0.41 3.52 25.97
C GLU A 218 -0.20 3.86 24.51
N GLU A 219 -0.65 5.03 24.05
CA GLU A 219 -0.46 5.42 22.65
C GLU A 219 1.03 5.59 22.31
N THR A 220 1.83 6.08 23.27
CA THR A 220 3.29 6.10 23.13
C THR A 220 3.86 4.69 22.96
N MET A 221 3.54 3.77 23.88
CA MET A 221 4.09 2.42 23.88
C MET A 221 3.61 1.58 22.69
N LYS A 222 2.34 1.73 22.26
CA LYS A 222 1.79 1.17 21.02
C LYS A 222 2.56 1.68 19.79
N ALA A 223 2.92 2.97 19.77
CA ALA A 223 3.64 3.60 18.66
C ALA A 223 5.14 3.27 18.58
N LEU A 224 5.82 2.95 19.70
CA LEU A 224 7.27 2.73 19.72
C LEU A 224 7.75 1.61 18.76
N GLY A 225 6.98 0.52 18.63
CA GLY A 225 7.30 -0.58 17.71
C GLY A 225 7.27 -0.14 16.24
N PRO A 226 6.13 0.35 15.73
CA PRO A 226 6.03 0.99 14.42
C PRO A 226 7.05 2.11 14.19
N LEU A 227 7.35 2.95 15.19
CA LEU A 227 8.37 4.01 15.09
C LEU A 227 9.80 3.44 14.94
N LEU A 228 10.13 2.37 15.67
CA LEU A 228 11.39 1.65 15.52
C LEU A 228 11.51 1.03 14.12
N LEU A 229 10.41 0.47 13.60
CA LEU A 229 10.34 -0.03 12.22
C LEU A 229 10.56 1.12 11.22
N PHE A 230 9.82 2.22 11.33
CA PHE A 230 9.97 3.42 10.51
C PHE A 230 11.40 3.95 10.48
N TRP A 231 12.08 4.01 11.64
CA TRP A 231 13.46 4.48 11.71
C TRP A 231 14.48 3.50 11.10
N LYS A 232 14.33 2.19 11.32
CA LYS A 232 15.27 1.17 10.83
C LYS A 232 14.99 0.68 9.42
N ARG A 233 13.77 0.88 8.91
CA ARG A 233 13.23 0.29 7.68
C ARG A 233 12.39 1.29 6.87
N ARG A 234 12.76 2.57 6.87
CA ARG A 234 12.05 3.65 6.14
C ARG A 234 11.76 3.37 4.65
N ALA A 235 12.54 2.52 3.99
CA ALA A 235 12.30 2.11 2.61
C ALA A 235 11.10 1.14 2.43
N GLU A 236 10.63 0.53 3.50
CA GLU A 236 9.46 -0.35 3.58
C GLU A 236 8.23 0.45 4.10
N TRP A 237 8.17 1.75 3.77
CA TRP A 237 7.07 2.68 4.10
C TRP A 237 6.78 3.51 2.85
N SER A 238 5.72 3.15 2.14
CA SER A 238 5.34 3.68 0.83
C SER A 238 4.19 4.70 0.90
N GLY A 239 3.44 4.77 2.01
CA GLY A 239 2.25 5.61 2.09
C GLY A 239 1.68 5.86 3.49
N ILE A 240 0.41 6.30 3.50
CA ILE A 240 -0.38 6.50 4.71
C ILE A 240 -1.04 5.18 5.12
N THR A 241 -1.40 4.33 4.15
CA THR A 241 -2.00 3.01 4.38
C THR A 241 -1.11 2.11 5.26
N ASP A 242 0.17 1.95 4.92
CA ASP A 242 1.13 1.14 5.69
C ASP A 242 1.35 1.71 7.10
N GLY A 243 1.31 3.03 7.28
CA GLY A 243 1.27 3.65 8.61
C GLY A 243 0.04 3.26 9.43
N ILE A 244 -1.15 3.32 8.83
CA ILE A 244 -2.41 2.84 9.44
C ILE A 244 -2.32 1.34 9.76
N VAL A 245 -1.75 0.52 8.88
CA VAL A 245 -1.61 -0.94 9.05
C VAL A 245 -0.62 -1.29 10.17
N TYR A 246 0.57 -0.70 10.18
CA TYR A 246 1.58 -0.98 11.21
C TYR A 246 1.15 -0.51 12.60
N CYS A 247 0.62 0.72 12.72
CA CYS A 247 0.11 1.23 14.00
C CYS A 247 -1.17 0.52 14.43
N GLY A 248 -2.10 0.27 13.52
CA GLY A 248 -3.35 -0.44 13.78
C GLY A 248 -3.15 -1.89 14.22
N LEU A 249 -2.16 -2.61 13.67
CA LEU A 249 -1.80 -3.95 14.15
C LEU A 249 -1.14 -3.95 15.53
N SER A 250 -0.32 -2.94 15.85
CA SER A 250 0.21 -2.77 17.21
C SER A 250 -0.92 -2.53 18.21
N ALA A 251 -1.85 -1.64 17.88
CA ALA A 251 -3.03 -1.39 18.70
C ALA A 251 -3.98 -2.59 18.82
N LEU A 252 -4.12 -3.40 17.76
CA LEU A 252 -4.88 -4.66 17.78
C LEU A 252 -4.23 -5.69 18.72
N GLY A 253 -2.90 -5.81 18.71
CA GLY A 253 -2.17 -6.66 19.64
C GLY A 253 -2.36 -6.21 21.09
N PHE A 254 -2.29 -4.90 21.34
CA PHE A 254 -2.56 -4.32 22.65
C PHE A 254 -3.98 -4.61 23.12
N ALA A 255 -4.98 -4.30 22.29
CA ALA A 255 -6.38 -4.50 22.59
C ALA A 255 -6.73 -5.98 22.85
N MET A 256 -6.05 -6.92 22.19
CA MET A 256 -6.21 -8.35 22.48
C MET A 256 -5.87 -8.65 23.95
N VAL A 257 -4.71 -8.23 24.46
CA VAL A 257 -4.32 -8.55 25.85
C VAL A 257 -5.13 -7.77 26.87
N GLU A 258 -5.52 -6.52 26.57
CA GLU A 258 -6.48 -5.79 27.39
C GLU A 258 -7.84 -6.54 27.46
N ASN A 259 -8.33 -7.07 26.34
CA ASN A 259 -9.54 -7.89 26.31
C ASN A 259 -9.40 -9.17 27.16
N VAL A 260 -8.20 -9.75 27.33
CA VAL A 260 -8.00 -10.87 28.27
C VAL A 260 -8.25 -10.44 29.71
N LEU A 261 -7.76 -9.26 30.13
CA LEU A 261 -7.99 -8.72 31.47
C LEU A 261 -9.48 -8.47 31.73
N TYR A 262 -10.18 -7.84 30.78
CA TYR A 262 -11.61 -7.55 30.95
C TYR A 262 -12.50 -8.79 30.89
N LEU A 263 -12.29 -9.70 29.92
CA LEU A 263 -13.12 -10.89 29.77
C LEU A 263 -12.79 -11.93 30.84
N GLY A 264 -11.50 -12.18 31.09
CA GLY A 264 -11.04 -13.18 32.05
C GLY A 264 -11.14 -12.73 33.51
N GLY A 265 -10.79 -11.48 33.80
CA GLY A 265 -10.83 -10.89 35.14
C GLY A 265 -12.22 -10.35 35.50
N HIS A 266 -12.57 -9.18 34.93
CA HIS A 266 -13.82 -8.48 35.27
C HIS A 266 -15.08 -9.25 34.85
N GLY A 267 -15.02 -10.05 33.79
CA GLY A 267 -16.10 -10.95 33.37
C GLY A 267 -16.13 -12.24 34.18
N TYR A 268 -15.22 -13.17 33.84
CA TYR A 268 -15.27 -14.53 34.38
C TYR A 268 -14.89 -14.60 35.86
N ALA A 269 -13.68 -14.17 36.24
CA ALA A 269 -13.17 -14.40 37.58
C ALA A 269 -14.03 -13.71 38.66
N ALA A 270 -14.38 -12.44 38.46
CA ALA A 270 -15.26 -11.70 39.37
C ALA A 270 -16.66 -12.34 39.47
N GLY A 271 -17.33 -12.57 38.33
CA GLY A 271 -18.68 -13.17 38.32
C GLY A 271 -18.70 -14.61 38.86
N ALA A 272 -17.63 -15.37 38.66
CA ALA A 272 -17.49 -16.73 39.18
C ALA A 272 -17.21 -16.77 40.69
N GLN A 273 -16.46 -15.79 41.22
CA GLN A 273 -16.20 -15.64 42.64
C GLN A 273 -17.45 -15.23 43.42
N GLU A 274 -18.25 -14.30 42.86
CA GLU A 274 -19.41 -13.73 43.55
C GLU A 274 -20.68 -14.60 43.42
N TYR A 275 -20.94 -15.13 42.22
CA TYR A 275 -22.21 -15.80 41.87
C TYR A 275 -22.02 -17.15 41.13
N GLY A 276 -20.82 -17.72 41.18
CA GLY A 276 -20.51 -19.03 40.60
C GLY A 276 -20.26 -19.04 39.08
N PRO A 277 -19.66 -20.12 38.54
CA PRO A 277 -19.08 -20.13 37.19
C PRO A 277 -20.04 -19.82 36.04
N ALA A 278 -21.33 -20.13 36.19
CA ALA A 278 -22.35 -19.83 35.19
C ALA A 278 -22.54 -18.30 35.02
N THR A 279 -22.56 -17.55 36.13
CA THR A 279 -22.66 -16.09 36.12
C THR A 279 -21.40 -15.45 35.53
N GLY A 280 -20.22 -16.00 35.84
CA GLY A 280 -18.97 -15.60 35.19
C GLY A 280 -19.01 -15.73 33.66
N LEU A 281 -19.59 -16.81 33.12
CA LEU A 281 -19.75 -16.98 31.66
C LEU A 281 -20.77 -16.00 31.06
N THR A 282 -21.87 -15.72 31.75
CA THR A 282 -22.85 -14.69 31.32
C THR A 282 -22.20 -13.30 31.27
N ASN A 283 -21.39 -12.94 32.28
CA ASN A 283 -20.65 -11.68 32.31
C ASN A 283 -19.61 -11.59 31.18
N VAL A 284 -18.90 -12.68 30.89
CA VAL A 284 -18.00 -12.76 29.71
C VAL A 284 -18.76 -12.44 28.42
N PHE A 285 -19.95 -13.00 28.21
CA PHE A 285 -20.74 -12.77 27.00
C PHE A 285 -21.20 -11.30 26.88
N ALA A 286 -21.68 -10.70 27.96
CA ALA A 286 -22.09 -9.29 27.98
C ALA A 286 -20.90 -8.35 27.71
N ILE A 287 -19.77 -8.57 28.39
CA ILE A 287 -18.55 -7.78 28.18
C ILE A 287 -17.99 -8.01 26.77
N PHE A 288 -18.08 -9.21 26.21
CA PHE A 288 -17.65 -9.52 24.84
C PHE A 288 -18.41 -8.69 23.82
N ILE A 289 -19.74 -8.58 23.95
CA ILE A 289 -20.54 -7.74 23.04
C ILE A 289 -20.07 -6.28 23.12
N VAL A 290 -19.96 -5.70 24.32
CA VAL A 290 -19.52 -4.30 24.47
C VAL A 290 -18.09 -4.10 23.95
N ARG A 291 -17.15 -4.94 24.38
CA ARG A 291 -15.72 -4.75 24.10
C ARG A 291 -15.26 -5.20 22.72
N ILE A 292 -15.92 -6.16 22.10
CA ILE A 292 -15.51 -6.70 20.79
C ILE A 292 -16.35 -6.13 19.66
N LEU A 293 -17.68 -6.08 19.80
CA LEU A 293 -18.57 -5.61 18.74
C LEU A 293 -18.66 -4.08 18.69
N PHE A 294 -18.83 -3.43 19.85
CA PHE A 294 -19.02 -1.97 19.91
C PHE A 294 -17.72 -1.19 20.08
N THR A 295 -16.71 -1.70 20.80
CA THR A 295 -15.48 -0.91 21.07
C THR A 295 -14.18 -1.57 20.62
N GLY A 296 -14.23 -2.76 19.99
CA GLY A 296 -13.04 -3.54 19.61
C GLY A 296 -12.15 -2.88 18.56
N PHE A 297 -12.68 -1.87 17.85
CA PHE A 297 -11.95 -1.04 16.89
C PHE A 297 -11.36 0.25 17.49
N ALA A 298 -11.64 0.59 18.76
CA ALA A 298 -11.28 1.87 19.35
C ALA A 298 -9.76 2.13 19.36
N HIS A 299 -8.97 1.26 20.01
CA HIS A 299 -7.50 1.38 19.99
C HIS A 299 -6.93 1.37 18.55
N PRO A 300 -7.31 0.44 17.65
CA PRO A 300 -6.92 0.52 16.24
C PRO A 300 -7.18 1.87 15.57
N LEU A 301 -8.33 2.52 15.81
CA LEU A 301 -8.63 3.82 15.23
C LEU A 301 -7.78 4.95 15.84
N PHE A 302 -7.61 4.98 17.16
CA PHE A 302 -6.83 6.03 17.82
C PHE A 302 -5.35 5.96 17.40
N THR A 303 -4.71 4.81 17.55
CA THR A 303 -3.29 4.65 17.18
C THR A 303 -3.07 4.77 15.66
N SER A 304 -4.10 4.55 14.83
CA SER A 304 -4.02 4.87 13.39
C SER A 304 -3.77 6.35 13.11
N MET A 305 -4.09 7.27 14.02
CA MET A 305 -3.74 8.70 13.85
C MET A 305 -2.22 8.90 13.91
N THR A 306 -1.52 8.19 14.80
CA THR A 306 -0.05 8.08 14.79
C THR A 306 0.46 7.48 13.50
N GLY A 307 -0.23 6.45 12.99
CA GLY A 307 0.05 5.84 11.68
C GLY A 307 -0.04 6.83 10.53
N ILE A 308 -1.09 7.66 10.49
CA ILE A 308 -1.27 8.73 9.50
C ILE A 308 -0.13 9.75 9.58
N GLY A 309 0.23 10.17 10.79
CA GLY A 309 1.37 11.06 11.02
C GLY A 309 2.70 10.50 10.49
N LEU A 310 2.97 9.22 10.74
CA LEU A 310 4.15 8.51 10.23
C LEU A 310 4.13 8.37 8.70
N GLY A 311 2.99 8.05 8.10
CA GLY A 311 2.85 7.95 6.64
C GLY A 311 3.03 9.27 5.90
N ILE A 312 2.49 10.36 6.44
CA ILE A 312 2.76 11.73 5.96
C ILE A 312 4.27 12.03 6.07
N ALA A 313 4.91 11.64 7.17
CA ALA A 313 6.36 11.79 7.34
C ALA A 313 7.20 10.84 6.47
N ALA A 314 6.65 9.74 5.96
CA ALA A 314 7.30 8.89 4.95
C ALA A 314 7.35 9.60 3.60
N ARG A 315 6.24 10.27 3.23
CA ARG A 315 6.01 10.89 1.91
C ARG A 315 6.28 12.39 1.79
N SER A 316 6.85 13.01 2.83
CA SER A 316 7.30 14.40 2.78
C SER A 316 8.81 14.53 2.66
N ALA A 317 9.27 15.44 1.80
CA ALA A 317 10.66 15.90 1.75
C ALA A 317 10.94 17.00 2.79
N ASP A 318 9.92 17.75 3.22
CA ASP A 318 10.06 18.83 4.21
C ASP A 318 10.44 18.24 5.59
N ARG A 319 11.57 18.71 6.12
CA ARG A 319 12.08 18.34 7.44
C ARG A 319 11.09 18.66 8.56
N ASN A 320 10.35 19.75 8.48
CA ASN A 320 9.39 20.15 9.50
C ASN A 320 8.22 19.16 9.54
N VAL A 321 7.60 18.87 8.40
CA VAL A 321 6.53 17.87 8.28
C VAL A 321 6.99 16.49 8.75
N ARG A 322 8.23 16.08 8.43
CA ARG A 322 8.80 14.79 8.87
C ARG A 322 8.91 14.61 10.38
N TRP A 323 8.96 15.69 11.16
CA TRP A 323 8.98 15.65 12.63
C TRP A 323 7.62 15.99 13.25
N LEU A 324 6.91 16.98 12.70
CA LEU A 324 5.64 17.46 13.24
C LEU A 324 4.48 16.51 12.96
N ALA A 325 4.43 15.85 11.79
CA ALA A 325 3.31 14.97 11.47
C ALA A 325 3.21 13.73 12.39
N PRO A 326 4.29 13.01 12.73
CA PRO A 326 4.22 11.90 13.68
C PRO A 326 3.85 12.35 15.10
N ILE A 327 4.37 13.50 15.55
CA ILE A 327 4.04 14.09 16.86
C ILE A 327 2.56 14.49 16.90
N GLY A 328 2.06 15.18 15.88
CA GLY A 328 0.65 15.58 15.78
C GLY A 328 -0.29 14.36 15.72
N GLY A 329 0.08 13.32 14.97
CA GLY A 329 -0.65 12.05 14.93
C GLY A 329 -0.71 11.35 16.29
N LEU A 330 0.40 11.33 17.04
CA LEU A 330 0.48 10.75 18.38
C LEU A 330 -0.34 11.54 19.40
N LEU A 331 -0.23 12.88 19.41
CA LEU A 331 -1.03 13.73 20.28
C LEU A 331 -2.53 13.59 19.98
N LEU A 332 -2.91 13.50 18.70
CA LEU A 332 -4.29 13.25 18.30
C LEU A 332 -4.78 11.88 18.78
N ALA A 333 -3.97 10.82 18.68
CA ALA A 333 -4.29 9.51 19.23
C ALA A 333 -4.55 9.57 20.75
N MET A 334 -3.65 10.23 21.50
CA MET A 334 -3.78 10.41 22.95
C MET A 334 -5.05 11.18 23.34
N ILE A 335 -5.36 12.28 22.63
CA ILE A 335 -6.54 13.11 22.90
C ILE A 335 -7.83 12.33 22.62
N LEU A 336 -7.90 11.60 21.50
CA LEU A 336 -9.08 10.81 21.14
C LEU A 336 -9.31 9.65 22.10
N HIS A 337 -8.24 8.96 22.49
CA HIS A 337 -8.31 7.88 23.48
C HIS A 337 -8.67 8.42 24.88
N GLY A 338 -8.08 9.52 25.33
CA GLY A 338 -8.49 10.18 26.57
C GLY A 338 -9.94 10.66 26.56
N THR A 339 -10.41 11.19 25.42
CA THR A 339 -11.82 11.56 25.22
C THR A 339 -12.73 10.33 25.28
N PHE A 340 -12.32 9.19 24.73
CA PHE A 340 -13.07 7.94 24.82
C PHE A 340 -13.13 7.42 26.27
N ASN A 341 -12.03 7.47 27.02
CA ASN A 341 -11.99 7.08 28.44
C ASN A 341 -12.76 8.04 29.34
N LEU A 342 -12.85 9.32 28.96
CA LEU A 342 -13.64 10.33 29.68
C LEU A 342 -15.15 10.01 29.68
N LEU A 343 -15.68 9.34 28.64
CA LEU A 343 -17.11 8.98 28.56
C LEU A 343 -17.58 8.07 29.72
N PRO A 344 -16.98 6.87 29.96
CA PRO A 344 -17.37 6.03 31.08
C PRO A 344 -17.00 6.66 32.42
N THR A 345 -15.88 7.39 32.51
CA THR A 345 -15.48 8.06 33.75
C THR A 345 -16.47 9.15 34.18
N LEU A 346 -16.95 10.00 33.25
CA LEU A 346 -17.97 11.00 33.56
C LEU A 346 -19.33 10.37 33.87
N SER A 347 -19.73 9.33 33.12
CA SER A 347 -20.98 8.61 33.36
C SER A 347 -21.01 7.97 34.75
N ALA A 348 -19.90 7.37 35.19
CA ALA A 348 -19.75 6.84 36.55
C ALA A 348 -19.72 7.94 37.61
N ALA A 349 -19.02 9.06 37.37
CA ALA A 349 -18.89 10.16 38.34
C ALA A 349 -20.18 10.96 38.55
N THR A 350 -21.06 11.03 37.55
CA THR A 350 -22.35 11.75 37.61
C THR A 350 -23.55 10.85 37.89
N GLY A 351 -23.42 9.54 37.67
CA GLY A 351 -24.55 8.60 37.64
C GLY A 351 -25.37 8.63 36.34
N GLU A 352 -25.04 9.53 35.40
CA GLU A 352 -25.79 9.72 34.16
C GLU A 352 -25.36 8.72 33.08
N SER A 353 -26.07 7.59 33.00
CA SER A 353 -25.83 6.53 32.00
C SER A 353 -26.00 7.00 30.55
N LEU A 354 -26.79 8.06 30.32
CA LEU A 354 -27.00 8.66 29.01
C LEU A 354 -25.73 9.30 28.42
N ILE A 355 -24.75 9.70 29.25
CA ILE A 355 -23.46 10.23 28.77
C ILE A 355 -22.73 9.20 27.91
N MET A 356 -22.74 7.92 28.31
CA MET A 356 -22.14 6.85 27.53
C MET A 356 -22.84 6.65 26.19
N LEU A 357 -24.18 6.64 26.18
CA LEU A 357 -24.96 6.45 24.95
C LEU A 357 -24.75 7.60 23.96
N TYR A 358 -24.91 8.85 24.40
CA TYR A 358 -24.76 10.02 23.53
C TYR A 358 -23.30 10.28 23.14
N GLY A 359 -22.34 10.01 24.03
CA GLY A 359 -20.92 10.07 23.70
C GLY A 359 -20.53 9.04 22.65
N TYR A 360 -20.96 7.79 22.81
CA TYR A 360 -20.68 6.73 21.83
C TYR A 360 -21.33 7.04 20.45
N LEU A 361 -22.61 7.45 20.43
CA LEU A 361 -23.32 7.76 19.18
C LEU A 361 -22.89 9.10 18.54
N GLY A 362 -22.51 10.10 19.33
CA GLY A 362 -22.16 11.44 18.86
C GLY A 362 -20.67 11.63 18.51
N PHE A 363 -19.78 10.89 19.17
CA PHE A 363 -18.33 10.93 18.91
C PHE A 363 -17.84 9.64 18.26
N MET A 364 -18.01 8.48 18.90
CA MET A 364 -17.32 7.26 18.48
C MET A 364 -17.81 6.71 17.13
N VAL A 365 -19.13 6.70 16.91
CA VAL A 365 -19.73 6.20 15.65
C VAL A 365 -19.38 7.10 14.44
N PRO A 366 -19.54 8.44 14.49
CA PRO A 366 -19.08 9.32 13.42
C PRO A 366 -17.57 9.24 13.17
N PHE A 367 -16.76 9.14 14.23
CA PHE A 367 -15.31 9.01 14.12
C PHE A 367 -14.90 7.70 13.43
N PHE A 368 -15.55 6.57 13.77
CA PHE A 368 -15.36 5.29 13.08
C PHE A 368 -15.61 5.42 11.57
N PHE A 369 -16.77 5.95 11.17
CA PHE A 369 -17.10 6.10 9.75
C PHE A 369 -16.19 7.10 9.02
N ALA A 370 -15.76 8.17 9.69
CA ALA A 370 -14.81 9.13 9.13
C ALA A 370 -13.44 8.49 8.83
N VAL A 371 -12.86 7.77 9.79
CA VAL A 371 -11.54 7.12 9.61
C VAL A 371 -11.60 5.94 8.65
N VAL A 372 -12.64 5.10 8.73
CA VAL A 372 -12.83 3.98 7.78
C VAL A 372 -13.08 4.50 6.37
N GLY A 373 -13.92 5.54 6.21
CA GLY A 373 -14.15 6.21 4.93
C GLY A 373 -12.88 6.83 4.35
N PHE A 374 -12.07 7.50 5.19
CA PHE A 374 -10.76 8.03 4.81
C PHE A 374 -9.78 6.94 4.38
N ALA A 375 -9.69 5.83 5.11
CA ALA A 375 -8.84 4.70 4.76
C ALA A 375 -9.27 4.04 3.44
N ILE A 376 -10.57 3.88 3.19
CA ILE A 376 -11.10 3.39 1.90
C ILE A 376 -10.81 4.38 0.77
N ALA A 377 -10.92 5.69 1.02
CA ALA A 377 -10.60 6.73 0.05
C ALA A 377 -9.10 6.72 -0.33
N LEU A 378 -8.20 6.69 0.66
CA LEU A 378 -6.75 6.53 0.46
C LEU A 378 -6.43 5.29 -0.36
N ARG A 379 -6.97 4.14 0.03
CA ARG A 379 -6.84 2.88 -0.70
C ARG A 379 -7.30 2.98 -2.15
N SER A 380 -8.39 3.70 -2.44
CA SER A 380 -8.87 3.95 -3.80
C SER A 380 -7.97 4.90 -4.61
N TRP A 381 -7.22 5.76 -3.92
CA TRP A 381 -6.32 6.75 -4.50
C TRP A 381 -4.94 6.14 -4.80
N GLU A 382 -4.43 5.29 -3.91
CA GLU A 382 -3.22 4.48 -4.07
C GLU A 382 -3.38 3.42 -5.17
N GLY A 383 -4.54 2.75 -5.24
CA GLY A 383 -4.84 1.82 -6.34
C GLY A 383 -4.71 2.44 -7.74
N ARG A 384 -4.99 3.75 -7.84
CA ARG A 384 -4.85 4.56 -9.07
C ARG A 384 -3.51 5.31 -9.17
N LEU A 385 -2.59 5.17 -8.22
CA LEU A 385 -1.27 5.80 -8.29
C LEU A 385 -0.46 5.28 -9.49
N ALA A 386 -0.51 3.97 -9.73
CA ALA A 386 0.11 3.35 -10.89
C ALA A 386 -0.42 3.94 -12.21
N GLU A 387 -1.72 4.20 -12.33
CA GLU A 387 -2.29 4.84 -13.53
C GLU A 387 -1.79 6.28 -13.72
N ARG A 388 -1.74 7.08 -12.65
CA ARG A 388 -1.28 8.48 -12.71
C ARG A 388 0.20 8.59 -13.06
N VAL A 389 1.06 7.77 -12.45
CA VAL A 389 2.51 7.89 -12.55
C VAL A 389 3.06 7.16 -13.78
N LEU A 390 2.56 5.95 -14.08
CA LEU A 390 3.09 5.15 -15.19
C LEU A 390 2.68 5.67 -16.58
N HIS A 391 1.73 6.61 -16.68
CA HIS A 391 1.40 7.27 -17.93
C HIS A 391 2.61 7.98 -18.57
N HIS A 392 3.58 8.44 -17.77
CA HIS A 392 4.87 8.94 -18.30
C HIS A 392 5.60 7.86 -19.11
N TYR A 393 5.64 6.63 -18.59
CA TYR A 393 6.30 5.49 -19.21
C TYR A 393 5.57 4.95 -20.45
N VAL A 394 4.26 5.25 -20.60
CA VAL A 394 3.50 4.95 -21.82
C VAL A 394 4.03 5.77 -22.99
N ARG A 395 4.28 7.07 -22.80
CA ARG A 395 4.80 7.95 -23.87
C ARG A 395 6.21 7.55 -24.34
N THR A 396 7.02 7.01 -23.43
CA THR A 396 8.37 6.51 -23.74
C THR A 396 8.39 5.05 -24.22
N GLY A 397 7.24 4.42 -24.46
CA GLY A 397 7.16 3.05 -24.98
C GLY A 397 7.58 1.94 -24.02
N TRP A 398 7.62 2.18 -22.69
CA TRP A 398 7.95 1.15 -21.68
C TRP A 398 6.72 0.36 -21.19
N PHE A 399 5.53 0.93 -21.36
CA PHE A 399 4.22 0.32 -21.11
C PHE A 399 3.26 0.68 -22.24
N ALA A 400 2.24 -0.15 -22.46
CA ALA A 400 1.07 0.26 -23.23
C ALA A 400 -0.07 0.75 -22.33
N PRO A 401 -1.01 1.56 -22.84
CA PRO A 401 -2.17 2.04 -22.07
C PRO A 401 -2.96 0.95 -21.31
N PRO A 402 -3.24 -0.25 -21.87
CA PRO A 402 -4.02 -1.29 -21.20
C PRO A 402 -3.26 -1.99 -20.08
N GLU A 403 -1.93 -2.03 -20.15
CA GLU A 403 -1.10 -2.57 -19.07
C GLU A 403 -1.14 -1.67 -17.84
N VAL A 404 -1.06 -0.35 -18.06
CA VAL A 404 -1.20 0.65 -16.99
C VAL A 404 -2.63 0.62 -16.44
N ALA A 405 -3.63 0.58 -17.31
CA ALA A 405 -5.03 0.54 -16.91
C ALA A 405 -5.39 -0.75 -16.15
N ALA A 406 -4.76 -1.88 -16.48
CA ALA A 406 -4.90 -3.14 -15.74
C ALA A 406 -4.48 -3.04 -14.26
N LEU A 407 -3.71 -2.01 -13.87
CA LEU A 407 -3.23 -1.80 -12.50
C LEU A 407 -4.20 -1.01 -11.62
N GLY A 408 -5.11 -0.22 -12.20
CA GLY A 408 -5.93 0.78 -11.49
C GLY A 408 -6.96 0.25 -10.49
N SER A 409 -7.30 -1.04 -10.55
CA SER A 409 -8.19 -1.66 -9.56
C SER A 409 -7.85 -3.13 -9.30
N LEU A 410 -8.22 -3.65 -8.12
CA LEU A 410 -8.06 -5.07 -7.81
C LEU A 410 -8.77 -5.99 -8.80
N GLY A 411 -9.95 -5.59 -9.30
CA GLY A 411 -10.71 -6.34 -10.30
C GLY A 411 -9.92 -6.47 -11.60
N ARG A 412 -9.44 -5.33 -12.14
CA ARG A 412 -8.60 -5.30 -13.35
C ARG A 412 -7.31 -6.11 -13.16
N ARG A 413 -6.64 -5.98 -12.00
CA ARG A 413 -5.46 -6.79 -11.64
C ARG A 413 -5.78 -8.30 -11.59
N HIS A 414 -6.96 -8.69 -11.10
CA HIS A 414 -7.40 -10.09 -11.11
C HIS A 414 -7.65 -10.58 -12.54
N SER A 415 -8.43 -9.86 -13.34
CA SER A 415 -8.73 -10.20 -14.73
C SER A 415 -7.47 -10.34 -15.58
N ALA A 416 -6.50 -9.43 -15.43
CA ALA A 416 -5.21 -9.51 -16.13
C ALA A 416 -4.41 -10.78 -15.74
N ARG A 417 -4.43 -11.19 -14.45
CA ARG A 417 -3.80 -12.45 -14.00
C ARG A 417 -4.52 -13.69 -14.55
N GLN A 418 -5.85 -13.67 -14.64
CA GLN A 418 -6.61 -14.77 -15.24
C GLN A 418 -6.36 -14.85 -16.75
N TRP A 419 -6.33 -13.72 -17.46
CA TRP A 419 -5.93 -13.66 -18.87
C TRP A 419 -4.52 -14.23 -19.07
N ALA A 420 -3.52 -13.74 -18.34
CA ALA A 420 -2.15 -14.25 -18.42
C ALA A 420 -2.05 -15.75 -18.08
N LYS A 421 -2.87 -16.25 -17.15
CA LYS A 421 -2.98 -17.68 -16.84
C LYS A 421 -3.61 -18.49 -17.97
N ARG A 422 -4.60 -17.95 -18.69
CA ARG A 422 -5.22 -18.61 -19.86
C ARG A 422 -4.24 -18.72 -21.03
N VAL A 423 -3.51 -17.65 -21.36
CA VAL A 423 -2.64 -17.61 -22.56
C VAL A 423 -1.24 -18.18 -22.35
N ALA A 424 -0.76 -18.23 -21.09
CA ALA A 424 0.61 -18.65 -20.77
C ALA A 424 0.71 -19.59 -19.56
N GLY A 425 -0.41 -20.21 -19.17
CA GLY A 425 -0.49 -21.20 -18.10
C GLY A 425 -0.15 -20.66 -16.71
N PRO A 426 0.13 -21.55 -15.73
CA PRO A 426 0.56 -21.15 -14.39
C PRO A 426 1.79 -20.20 -14.38
N PRO A 427 2.81 -20.37 -15.25
CA PRO A 427 3.91 -19.39 -15.37
C PRO A 427 3.43 -17.99 -15.76
N GLY A 428 2.48 -17.87 -16.71
CA GLY A 428 1.89 -16.59 -17.10
C GLY A 428 1.17 -15.88 -15.96
N GLY A 429 0.36 -16.61 -15.17
CA GLY A 429 -0.29 -16.05 -13.98
C GLY A 429 0.71 -15.57 -12.91
N LYS A 430 1.82 -16.30 -12.72
CA LYS A 430 2.93 -15.89 -11.83
C LYS A 430 3.66 -14.65 -12.37
N ALA A 431 3.98 -14.62 -13.66
CA ALA A 431 4.65 -13.50 -14.31
C ALA A 431 3.81 -12.23 -14.26
N MET A 432 2.50 -12.29 -14.57
CA MET A 432 1.60 -11.14 -14.45
C MET A 432 1.48 -10.62 -13.01
N ARG A 433 1.48 -11.49 -11.99
CA ARG A 433 1.53 -11.04 -10.60
C ARG A 433 2.82 -10.29 -10.28
N ASN A 434 3.96 -10.78 -10.76
CA ASN A 434 5.26 -10.14 -10.54
C ASN A 434 5.38 -8.82 -11.35
N PHE A 435 4.84 -8.76 -12.57
CA PHE A 435 4.68 -7.55 -13.37
C PHE A 435 3.89 -6.47 -12.61
N GLN A 436 2.73 -6.84 -12.05
CA GLN A 436 1.89 -5.92 -11.27
C GLN A 436 2.61 -5.37 -10.03
N PHE A 437 3.40 -6.21 -9.35
CA PHE A 437 4.22 -5.79 -8.22
C PHE A 437 5.34 -4.84 -8.64
N ALA A 438 6.14 -5.21 -9.65
CA ALA A 438 7.23 -4.38 -10.16
C ALA A 438 6.75 -3.02 -10.70
N ALA A 439 5.62 -3.00 -11.41
CA ALA A 439 5.00 -1.77 -11.90
C ALA A 439 4.46 -0.88 -10.77
N THR A 440 3.91 -1.46 -9.70
CA THR A 440 3.48 -0.68 -8.51
C THR A 440 4.68 -0.05 -7.81
N ARG A 441 5.76 -0.82 -7.58
CA ARG A 441 7.01 -0.31 -6.97
C ARG A 441 7.67 0.77 -7.84
N LEU A 442 7.68 0.59 -9.17
CA LEU A 442 8.18 1.60 -10.12
C LEU A 442 7.41 2.93 -10.00
N ALA A 443 6.08 2.86 -9.88
CA ALA A 443 5.25 4.05 -9.67
C ALA A 443 5.57 4.77 -8.35
N LEU A 444 5.81 4.02 -7.27
CA LEU A 444 6.11 4.58 -5.95
C LEU A 444 7.48 5.25 -5.85
N ILE A 445 8.50 4.64 -6.48
CA ILE A 445 9.84 5.24 -6.60
C ILE A 445 9.76 6.51 -7.44
N ARG A 446 9.07 6.48 -8.59
CA ARG A 446 8.94 7.64 -9.47
C ARG A 446 8.19 8.80 -8.81
N ASP A 447 7.07 8.54 -8.11
CA ASP A 447 6.37 9.54 -7.29
C ASP A 447 7.24 10.03 -6.12
N GLY A 448 8.07 9.17 -5.54
CA GLY A 448 9.03 9.54 -4.49
C GLY A 448 10.16 10.46 -4.99
N MET A 449 10.69 10.20 -6.18
CA MET A 449 11.66 11.07 -6.85
C MET A 449 11.03 12.43 -7.21
N GLN A 450 9.80 12.43 -7.76
CA GLN A 450 9.06 13.66 -8.07
C GLN A 450 8.76 14.52 -6.82
N ARG A 451 8.58 13.89 -5.65
CA ARG A 451 8.41 14.57 -4.36
C ARG A 451 9.73 15.04 -3.71
N GLY A 452 10.89 14.73 -4.30
CA GLY A 452 12.19 15.05 -3.71
C GLY A 452 12.56 14.20 -2.48
N LEU A 453 11.99 12.99 -2.31
CA LEU A 453 12.33 12.12 -1.17
C LEU A 453 13.79 11.63 -1.23
N ALA A 454 14.34 11.51 -2.44
CA ALA A 454 15.74 11.19 -2.71
C ALA A 454 16.61 12.47 -2.75
N GLY A 455 16.61 13.24 -1.66
CA GLY A 455 17.26 14.57 -1.61
C GLY A 455 18.80 14.58 -1.58
N ASP A 456 19.44 13.42 -1.38
CA ASP A 456 20.90 13.25 -1.45
C ASP A 456 21.28 12.60 -2.80
N PRO A 457 22.33 13.07 -3.51
CA PRO A 457 22.84 12.44 -4.72
C PRO A 457 23.01 10.91 -4.64
N VAL A 458 23.39 10.37 -3.48
CA VAL A 458 23.54 8.93 -3.25
C VAL A 458 22.19 8.20 -3.28
N GLU A 459 21.15 8.76 -2.62
CA GLU A 459 19.81 8.19 -2.64
C GLU A 459 19.15 8.35 -4.01
N MET A 460 19.37 9.48 -4.71
CA MET A 460 18.90 9.67 -6.08
C MET A 460 19.55 8.67 -7.05
N THR A 461 20.84 8.39 -6.88
CA THR A 461 21.54 7.36 -7.68
C THR A 461 20.97 5.96 -7.44
N LYS A 462 20.66 5.61 -6.18
CA LYS A 462 19.99 4.33 -5.85
C LYS A 462 18.60 4.24 -6.46
N ALA A 463 17.77 5.27 -6.31
CA ALA A 463 16.43 5.33 -6.87
C ALA A 463 16.44 5.18 -8.39
N ALA A 464 17.37 5.84 -9.08
CA ALA A 464 17.54 5.71 -10.53
C ALA A 464 18.07 4.32 -10.96
N ALA A 465 18.89 3.65 -10.14
CA ALA A 465 19.32 2.27 -10.41
C ALA A 465 18.16 1.28 -10.24
N GLU A 466 17.35 1.44 -9.19
CA GLU A 466 16.18 0.62 -8.91
C GLU A 466 15.05 0.84 -9.93
N GLU A 467 14.84 2.07 -10.38
CA GLU A 467 13.96 2.42 -11.51
C GLU A 467 14.32 1.64 -12.78
N ARG A 468 15.61 1.56 -13.13
CA ARG A 468 16.11 0.77 -14.27
C ARG A 468 15.93 -0.74 -14.07
N GLU A 469 16.24 -1.25 -12.88
CA GLU A 469 16.04 -2.67 -12.55
C GLU A 469 14.57 -3.07 -12.71
N LEU A 470 13.64 -2.25 -12.24
CA LEU A 470 12.20 -2.50 -12.34
C LEU A 470 11.68 -2.41 -13.78
N LEU A 471 12.18 -1.48 -14.60
CA LEU A 471 11.86 -1.43 -16.04
C LEU A 471 12.32 -2.69 -16.78
N GLY A 472 13.51 -3.20 -16.44
CA GLY A 472 14.01 -4.49 -16.92
C GLY A 472 13.13 -5.66 -16.45
N ALA A 473 12.78 -5.70 -15.17
CA ALA A 473 11.94 -6.75 -14.59
C ALA A 473 10.52 -6.79 -15.19
N VAL A 474 9.86 -5.63 -15.35
CA VAL A 474 8.57 -5.47 -16.04
C VAL A 474 8.65 -6.07 -17.44
N THR A 475 9.72 -5.75 -18.19
CA THR A 475 9.92 -6.28 -19.55
C THR A 475 10.14 -7.80 -19.56
N GLY A 476 10.95 -8.33 -18.64
CA GLY A 476 11.17 -9.77 -18.48
C GLY A 476 9.90 -10.54 -18.11
N TYR A 477 9.08 -10.01 -17.19
CA TYR A 477 7.80 -10.64 -16.85
C TYR A 477 6.78 -10.57 -17.99
N ARG A 478 6.76 -9.46 -18.74
CA ARG A 478 5.89 -9.28 -19.92
C ARG A 478 6.16 -10.35 -20.99
N ALA A 479 7.43 -10.68 -21.25
CA ALA A 479 7.83 -11.67 -22.26
C ALA A 479 7.24 -13.09 -22.03
N VAL A 480 6.78 -13.40 -20.81
CA VAL A 480 6.13 -14.69 -20.49
C VAL A 480 4.71 -14.79 -21.04
N PHE A 481 4.00 -13.67 -21.27
CA PHE A 481 2.60 -13.68 -21.74
C PHE A 481 2.35 -12.86 -23.02
N ALA A 482 3.23 -11.91 -23.36
CA ALA A 482 3.10 -11.10 -24.57
C ALA A 482 3.16 -11.95 -25.86
N GLY A 483 2.18 -11.76 -26.75
CA GLY A 483 2.10 -12.48 -28.02
C GLY A 483 1.80 -13.98 -27.92
N ARG A 484 1.31 -14.47 -26.76
CA ARG A 484 0.84 -15.86 -26.59
C ARG A 484 -0.68 -16.03 -26.68
N ASP A 485 -1.40 -14.94 -26.88
CA ASP A 485 -2.86 -14.98 -27.08
C ASP A 485 -3.16 -15.21 -28.57
N PRO A 486 -3.73 -16.37 -28.98
CA PRO A 486 -3.94 -16.72 -30.38
C PRO A 486 -5.07 -15.92 -31.04
N GLN A 487 -5.95 -15.27 -30.25
CA GLN A 487 -7.03 -14.43 -30.78
C GLN A 487 -6.55 -13.02 -31.11
N THR A 488 -5.28 -12.73 -30.86
CA THR A 488 -4.78 -11.37 -30.70
C THR A 488 -3.64 -11.11 -31.70
N PRO A 489 -3.79 -10.19 -32.67
CA PRO A 489 -2.80 -9.98 -33.73
C PRO A 489 -1.45 -9.47 -33.16
N PRO A 490 -0.31 -9.71 -33.83
CA PRO A 490 0.95 -9.12 -33.41
C PRO A 490 0.86 -7.59 -33.45
N ALA A 491 1.12 -6.92 -32.33
CA ALA A 491 1.20 -5.47 -32.29
C ALA A 491 2.22 -4.95 -31.29
N TRP A 492 2.62 -3.70 -31.48
CA TRP A 492 3.39 -2.94 -30.50
C TRP A 492 2.87 -1.52 -30.32
N TRP A 493 3.22 -0.92 -29.19
CA TRP A 493 2.97 0.47 -28.87
C TRP A 493 4.24 1.29 -29.14
N ASP A 494 4.14 2.35 -29.95
CA ASP A 494 5.29 3.20 -30.34
C ASP A 494 5.46 4.47 -29.47
N GLY A 495 4.66 4.60 -28.40
CA GLY A 495 4.59 5.79 -27.56
C GLY A 495 3.34 6.64 -27.81
N HIS A 496 2.76 6.57 -29.01
CA HIS A 496 1.62 7.39 -29.44
C HIS A 496 0.49 6.61 -30.11
N SER A 497 0.78 5.48 -30.75
CA SER A 497 -0.19 4.65 -31.47
C SER A 497 0.18 3.18 -31.43
N TYR A 498 -0.80 2.32 -31.70
CA TYR A 498 -0.56 0.92 -31.96
C TYR A 498 -0.11 0.70 -33.40
N ARG A 499 0.89 -0.14 -33.58
CA ARG A 499 1.27 -0.72 -34.86
C ARG A 499 0.82 -2.17 -34.84
N ILE A 500 -0.25 -2.48 -35.58
CA ILE A 500 -0.88 -3.80 -35.59
C ILE A 500 -0.60 -4.48 -36.93
N THR A 501 -0.03 -5.68 -36.91
CA THR A 501 0.12 -6.55 -38.07
C THR A 501 -1.20 -7.26 -38.33
N PHE A 502 -1.83 -6.99 -39.47
CA PHE A 502 -3.08 -7.63 -39.88
C PHE A 502 -2.81 -8.98 -40.58
N PRO A 503 -3.83 -9.83 -40.80
CA PRO A 503 -3.66 -11.13 -41.47
C PRO A 503 -3.15 -11.05 -42.92
N ASP A 504 -3.20 -9.87 -43.54
CA ASP A 504 -2.61 -9.54 -44.85
C ASP A 504 -1.09 -9.25 -44.77
N GLY A 505 -0.49 -9.34 -43.58
CA GLY A 505 0.91 -9.00 -43.32
C GLY A 505 1.18 -7.50 -43.18
N VAL A 506 0.18 -6.64 -43.41
CA VAL A 506 0.36 -5.18 -43.40
C VAL A 506 0.31 -4.65 -41.98
N VAL A 507 1.33 -3.88 -41.60
CA VAL A 507 1.34 -3.12 -40.34
C VAL A 507 0.55 -1.83 -40.53
N ARG A 508 -0.52 -1.64 -39.75
CA ARG A 508 -1.34 -0.43 -39.77
C ARG A 508 -1.26 0.31 -38.44
N THR A 509 -1.32 1.64 -38.50
CA THR A 509 -1.35 2.51 -37.32
C THR A 509 -2.78 2.65 -36.81
N VAL A 510 -3.01 2.38 -35.53
CA VAL A 510 -4.31 2.48 -34.88
C VAL A 510 -4.20 3.34 -33.63
N ALA A 511 -5.08 4.34 -33.50
CA ALA A 511 -5.13 5.22 -32.34
C ALA A 511 -5.47 4.42 -31.05
N PRO A 512 -5.03 4.87 -29.86
CA PRO A 512 -5.43 4.23 -28.62
C PRO A 512 -6.95 4.29 -28.41
N PRO A 513 -7.59 3.22 -27.91
CA PRO A 513 -9.02 3.25 -27.58
C PRO A 513 -9.26 4.21 -26.42
N ALA A 514 -10.42 4.90 -26.44
CA ALA A 514 -10.81 5.85 -25.40
C ALA A 514 -10.83 5.20 -24.00
N GLU A 515 -11.26 3.95 -23.91
CA GLU A 515 -11.13 3.12 -22.71
C GLU A 515 -10.14 1.97 -22.97
N PRO A 516 -8.96 1.96 -22.32
CA PRO A 516 -8.02 0.85 -22.45
C PRO A 516 -8.49 -0.39 -21.67
N VAL A 517 -9.01 -1.37 -22.41
CA VAL A 517 -9.43 -2.69 -21.90
C VAL A 517 -8.36 -3.74 -22.23
N MET A 518 -8.07 -4.65 -21.29
CA MET A 518 -7.27 -5.85 -21.60
C MET A 518 -8.14 -6.91 -22.29
N PRO A 519 -7.63 -7.65 -23.30
CA PRO A 519 -6.25 -7.66 -23.78
C PRO A 519 -6.09 -6.89 -25.11
N VAL A 520 -5.14 -5.95 -25.14
CA VAL A 520 -4.56 -5.48 -26.41
C VAL A 520 -3.16 -6.11 -26.53
N PRO A 521 -2.73 -6.56 -27.72
CA PRO A 521 -1.41 -7.14 -27.91
C PRO A 521 -0.33 -6.08 -27.72
N VAL A 522 0.68 -6.42 -26.91
CA VAL A 522 1.84 -5.55 -26.68
C VAL A 522 3.09 -6.40 -26.67
N ARG A 523 3.75 -6.51 -27.83
CA ARG A 523 5.21 -6.44 -27.83
C ARG A 523 5.60 -4.96 -27.69
N LEU A 524 6.79 -4.69 -27.21
CA LEU A 524 7.40 -3.37 -27.34
C LEU A 524 8.60 -3.52 -28.26
N PRO A 525 9.01 -2.47 -28.98
CA PRO A 525 10.33 -2.46 -29.61
C PRO A 525 11.39 -2.70 -28.52
N PRO A 526 12.55 -3.31 -28.86
CA PRO A 526 13.64 -3.43 -27.92
C PRO A 526 14.02 -2.03 -27.39
N PRO A 527 14.38 -1.89 -26.10
CA PRO A 527 14.74 -0.60 -25.54
C PRO A 527 15.91 -0.01 -26.33
N MET A 528 15.76 1.25 -26.78
CA MET A 528 16.84 1.97 -27.45
C MET A 528 18.09 1.93 -26.56
N PRO A 529 19.27 1.56 -27.09
CA PRO A 529 20.48 1.49 -26.29
C PRO A 529 20.78 2.86 -25.70
N VAL A 530 20.72 2.95 -24.38
CA VAL A 530 21.12 4.16 -23.65
C VAL A 530 22.64 4.20 -23.68
N TYR A 531 23.18 4.85 -24.72
CA TYR A 531 24.59 5.22 -24.75
C TYR A 531 24.89 6.01 -23.47
N PRO A 532 25.90 5.60 -22.66
CA PRO A 532 26.30 6.41 -21.53
C PRO A 532 26.76 7.76 -22.06
N ALA A 533 26.13 8.83 -21.59
CA ALA A 533 26.57 10.18 -21.89
C ALA A 533 28.01 10.35 -21.37
N GLY A 534 28.98 10.27 -22.27
CA GLY A 534 30.38 10.48 -21.94
C GLY A 534 30.54 11.87 -21.36
N TYR A 535 31.22 11.96 -20.22
CA TYR A 535 31.63 13.23 -19.63
C TYR A 535 32.67 13.91 -20.55
N GLY A 536 32.18 14.67 -21.53
CA GLY A 536 32.95 15.65 -22.28
C GLY A 536 32.69 17.04 -21.70
N PRO A 537 33.71 17.81 -21.29
CA PRO A 537 33.49 19.15 -20.78
C PRO A 537 33.03 20.07 -21.92
N TYR A 538 31.82 20.61 -21.79
CA TYR A 538 31.34 21.71 -22.64
C TYR A 538 32.20 22.96 -22.39
N SER A 539 32.92 23.42 -23.42
CA SER A 539 33.53 24.76 -23.45
C SER A 539 32.80 25.60 -24.51
N PRO A 540 32.12 26.70 -24.15
CA PRO A 540 31.13 27.34 -25.03
C PRO A 540 31.69 28.47 -25.91
N TYR A 541 32.89 28.32 -26.48
CA TYR A 541 33.40 29.25 -27.52
C TYR A 541 34.28 28.50 -28.54
N GLY A 542 33.85 28.49 -29.81
CA GLY A 542 34.65 28.03 -30.94
C GLY A 542 34.90 29.17 -31.94
N PRO A 543 36.15 29.43 -32.36
CA PRO A 543 36.44 30.38 -33.43
C PRO A 543 36.12 29.79 -34.83
N PRO A 544 35.93 30.63 -35.87
CA PRO A 544 35.51 30.19 -37.21
C PRO A 544 36.61 29.42 -37.97
N PRO A 545 36.24 28.65 -39.02
CA PRO A 545 37.14 27.69 -39.66
C PRO A 545 38.21 28.35 -40.54
N GLY A 546 39.47 27.99 -40.30
CA GLY A 546 40.64 28.39 -41.10
C GLY A 546 41.27 27.19 -41.84
N TYR A 547 41.83 27.47 -43.02
CA TYR A 547 42.44 26.49 -43.93
C TYR A 547 43.63 25.72 -43.31
N GLY A 548 43.87 24.50 -43.83
CA GLY A 548 44.99 23.65 -43.42
C GLY A 548 46.38 24.10 -43.94
N PRO A 549 47.48 23.58 -43.36
CA PRO A 549 48.85 23.97 -43.69
C PRO A 549 49.42 23.20 -44.89
N PRO A 550 50.43 23.77 -45.58
CA PRO A 550 51.72 23.07 -45.69
C PRO A 550 52.91 24.07 -45.54
N PRO A 551 54.19 23.77 -45.89
CA PRO A 551 55.15 23.41 -44.84
C PRO A 551 56.48 24.20 -44.83
N GLY A 552 57.15 24.24 -43.68
CA GLY A 552 58.63 24.28 -43.63
C GLY A 552 59.29 25.48 -42.93
N TYR A 553 60.59 25.26 -42.65
CA TYR A 553 61.62 26.18 -42.13
C TYR A 553 61.62 26.58 -40.63
N GLY A 554 62.72 26.23 -39.96
CA GLY A 554 63.41 27.12 -39.02
C GLY A 554 63.20 26.92 -37.52
N GLN A 555 64.08 26.13 -36.87
CA GLN A 555 64.47 26.37 -35.48
C GLN A 555 65.49 27.53 -35.43
N PRO A 556 65.39 28.43 -34.44
CA PRO A 556 66.52 28.65 -33.52
C PRO A 556 66.05 28.80 -32.05
N PRO A 557 66.97 28.91 -31.05
CA PRO A 557 66.80 28.11 -29.83
C PRO A 557 66.50 28.87 -28.53
N GLY A 558 65.91 28.13 -27.59
CA GLY A 558 66.18 28.25 -26.15
C GLY A 558 65.36 29.26 -25.35
N TYR A 559 64.80 28.79 -24.23
CA TYR A 559 65.14 29.31 -22.90
C TYR A 559 64.88 28.21 -21.85
N GLY A 560 65.81 28.07 -20.88
CA GLY A 560 65.73 27.03 -19.84
C GLY A 560 64.75 27.36 -18.72
N PRO A 561 64.38 26.37 -17.88
CA PRO A 561 63.41 26.56 -16.80
C PRO A 561 64.04 27.15 -15.53
N PRO A 562 63.34 28.01 -14.77
CA PRO A 562 63.63 28.23 -13.37
C PRO A 562 62.98 27.12 -12.50
N PRO A 563 63.69 26.56 -11.51
CA PRO A 563 63.15 25.55 -10.60
C PRO A 563 62.36 26.19 -9.45
N PHE A 564 61.50 25.42 -8.77
CA PHE A 564 61.56 25.20 -7.32
C PHE A 564 60.52 24.16 -6.89
N ALA A 565 60.98 23.19 -6.08
CA ALA A 565 60.17 22.14 -5.44
C ALA A 565 59.61 22.68 -4.07
N PRO A 566 58.92 21.92 -3.18
CA PRO A 566 59.02 20.47 -2.94
C PRO A 566 57.71 19.67 -2.73
N MET A 567 57.78 18.35 -2.95
CA MET A 567 56.87 17.39 -2.30
C MET A 567 57.35 17.07 -0.87
N PRO A 568 56.45 16.81 0.10
CA PRO A 568 56.81 16.26 1.40
C PRO A 568 57.25 14.77 1.31
N PRO A 569 58.03 14.27 2.28
CA PRO A 569 58.73 12.98 2.17
C PRO A 569 58.07 11.86 2.98
N GLY A 570 58.67 10.67 2.94
CA GLY A 570 58.57 9.70 4.05
C GLY A 570 57.88 8.39 3.71
N GLN A 571 58.59 7.51 3.01
CA GLN A 571 58.24 6.10 2.90
C GLN A 571 59.06 5.31 3.95
N GLN A 572 58.52 4.19 4.45
CA GLN A 572 59.24 3.11 5.19
C GLN A 572 59.64 3.40 6.66
N PRO A 573 60.09 2.39 7.44
CA PRO A 573 59.47 1.10 7.75
C PRO A 573 59.40 0.88 9.30
N TYR A 574 59.20 -0.29 9.94
CA TYR A 574 59.04 -1.71 9.56
C TYR A 574 58.21 -2.42 10.65
N LYS A 575 57.09 -3.06 10.28
CA LYS A 575 55.98 -3.50 11.19
C LYS A 575 55.19 -2.33 11.81
#